data_AF-A0A5S3P8B7-F1
#
_entry.id   AF-A0A5S3P8B7-F1
#
_cell.length_a   1.000
_cell.length_b   1.000
_cell.length_c   1.000
_cell.angle_alpha   90.00
_cell.angle_beta   90.00
_cell.angle_gamma   90.00
#
_symmetry.space_group_name_H-M   'P 1'
#
loop_
_entity.id
_entity.type
_entity.pdbx_description
1 polymer ?
#
loop_
_entity_poly.entity_id
_entity_poly.type
_entity_poly.pdbx_seq_one_letter_code
_entity_poly.pdbx_strand_id
1 'polypeptide(L)'
;MARNANDKWEELSRGVAAFLDHAVDESGKSRRTIAAQTNINKDALRRILAGTRSATLPEALAILDASGHAPRTSLMLALAGYSQRSEDWQNSGVLEFLETFISELPSALDQALGERLLDVRPRWAKGTAHRTAGLLSDHLAQLERQDEQSFAL
;
A
#
# COMPACT_ATOMS: atom_id res chain seq x y z
N MET A 1 -5.43 -0.68 33.67
CA MET A 1 -5.48 -2.01 33.01
C MET A 1 -4.75 -1.90 31.69
N ALA A 2 -3.56 -2.48 31.58
CA ALA A 2 -2.74 -2.40 30.37
C ALA A 2 -3.36 -3.30 29.28
N ARG A 3 -4.05 -2.67 28.32
CA ARG A 3 -4.50 -3.32 27.08
C ARG A 3 -3.24 -3.87 26.40
N ASN A 4 -3.11 -5.19 26.37
CA ASN A 4 -1.83 -5.87 26.23
C ASN A 4 -1.37 -5.79 24.76
N ALA A 5 -0.06 -5.76 24.50
CA ALA A 5 0.46 -5.68 23.12
C ALA A 5 -0.08 -6.80 22.22
N ASN A 6 -0.43 -7.94 22.83
CA ASN A 6 -1.09 -9.07 22.17
C ASN A 6 -2.46 -8.72 21.59
N ASP A 7 -3.29 -7.96 22.32
CA ASP A 7 -4.63 -7.57 21.88
C ASP A 7 -4.56 -6.66 20.64
N LYS A 8 -3.57 -5.77 20.62
CA LYS A 8 -3.34 -4.84 19.50
C LYS A 8 -2.84 -5.58 18.26
N TRP A 9 -1.99 -6.59 18.43
CA TRP A 9 -1.54 -7.43 17.32
C TRP A 9 -2.65 -8.30 16.76
N GLU A 10 -3.52 -8.86 17.60
CA GLU A 10 -4.70 -9.59 17.15
C GLU A 10 -5.70 -8.71 16.42
N GLU A 11 -5.94 -7.49 16.92
CA GLU A 11 -6.78 -6.49 16.25
C GLU A 11 -6.25 -6.13 14.86
N LEU A 12 -4.95 -5.90 14.74
CA LEU A 12 -4.30 -5.61 13.47
C LEU A 12 -4.31 -6.82 12.51
N SER A 13 -4.05 -8.03 13.02
CA SER A 13 -4.12 -9.26 12.20
C SER A 13 -5.53 -9.50 11.66
N ARG A 14 -6.57 -9.29 12.48
CA ARG A 14 -7.97 -9.35 12.03
C ARG A 14 -8.28 -8.28 10.98
N GLY A 15 -7.79 -7.06 11.18
CA GLY A 15 -7.95 -5.97 10.21
C GLY A 15 -7.30 -6.30 8.86
N VAL A 16 -6.09 -6.86 8.87
CA VAL A 16 -5.42 -7.34 7.65
C VAL A 16 -6.19 -8.48 7.00
N ALA A 17 -6.68 -9.46 7.75
CA ALA A 17 -7.47 -10.56 7.21
C ALA A 17 -8.76 -10.07 6.52
N ALA A 18 -9.50 -9.16 7.16
CA ALA A 18 -10.70 -8.55 6.58
C ALA A 18 -10.39 -7.76 5.30
N PHE A 19 -9.27 -7.01 5.29
CA PHE A 19 -8.82 -6.29 4.11
C PHE A 19 -8.46 -7.24 2.95
N LEU A 20 -7.76 -8.35 3.23
CA LEU A 20 -7.43 -9.35 2.22
C LEU A 20 -8.67 -10.08 1.67
N ASP A 21 -9.65 -10.40 2.53
CA ASP A 21 -10.92 -11.02 2.11
C ASP A 21 -11.70 -10.08 1.19
N HIS A 22 -11.78 -8.81 1.56
CA HIS A 22 -12.41 -7.78 0.73
C HIS A 22 -11.73 -7.62 -0.64
N ALA A 23 -10.40 -7.50 -0.66
CA ALA A 23 -9.64 -7.40 -1.92
C ALA A 23 -9.87 -8.61 -2.84
N VAL A 24 -9.92 -9.82 -2.28
CA VAL A 24 -10.23 -11.04 -3.03
C VAL A 24 -11.64 -11.00 -3.60
N ASP A 25 -12.63 -10.58 -2.81
CA ASP A 25 -14.02 -10.50 -3.25
C ASP A 25 -14.22 -9.43 -4.34
N GLU A 26 -13.59 -8.25 -4.21
CA GLU A 26 -13.64 -7.19 -5.21
C GLU A 26 -12.97 -7.56 -6.53
N SER A 27 -11.93 -8.41 -6.49
CA SER A 27 -11.22 -8.84 -7.70
C SER A 27 -12.10 -9.60 -8.71
N GLY A 28 -13.27 -10.10 -8.26
CA GLY A 28 -14.15 -10.97 -9.05
C GLY A 28 -13.55 -12.35 -9.36
N LYS A 29 -12.34 -12.65 -8.87
CA LYS A 29 -11.65 -13.92 -9.10
C LYS A 29 -12.08 -14.95 -8.06
N SER A 30 -12.17 -16.21 -8.48
CA SER A 30 -12.43 -17.29 -7.52
C SER A 30 -11.26 -17.46 -6.54
N ARG A 31 -11.53 -17.82 -5.29
CA ARG A 31 -10.48 -18.18 -4.30
C ARG A 31 -9.54 -19.29 -4.80
N ARG A 32 -10.01 -20.17 -5.70
CA ARG A 32 -9.18 -21.20 -6.35
C ARG A 32 -8.17 -20.55 -7.31
N THR A 33 -8.59 -19.55 -8.06
CA THR A 33 -7.71 -18.78 -8.97
C THR A 33 -6.65 -18.03 -8.17
N ILE A 34 -7.04 -17.33 -7.09
CA ILE A 34 -6.09 -16.64 -6.20
C ILE A 34 -5.07 -17.60 -5.59
N ALA A 35 -5.53 -18.76 -5.08
CA ALA A 35 -4.62 -19.79 -4.52
C ALA A 35 -3.59 -20.29 -5.57
N ALA A 36 -4.03 -20.47 -6.82
CA ALA A 36 -3.15 -20.90 -7.90
C ALA A 36 -2.09 -19.84 -8.28
N GLN A 37 -2.42 -18.55 -8.18
CA GLN A 37 -1.51 -17.44 -8.48
C GLN A 37 -0.52 -17.14 -7.34
N THR A 38 -0.88 -17.44 -6.11
CA THR A 38 -0.09 -17.09 -4.91
C THR A 38 0.79 -18.22 -4.39
N ASN A 39 0.70 -19.43 -4.95
CA ASN A 39 1.31 -20.65 -4.41
C ASN A 39 0.87 -20.96 -2.96
N ILE A 40 -0.29 -20.44 -2.54
CA ILE A 40 -0.87 -20.68 -1.21
C ILE A 40 -1.87 -21.84 -1.32
N ASN A 41 -1.75 -22.83 -0.43
CA ASN A 41 -2.72 -23.91 -0.37
C ASN A 41 -4.15 -23.37 -0.12
N LYS A 42 -5.16 -23.92 -0.81
CA LYS A 42 -6.56 -23.49 -0.70
C LYS A 42 -7.08 -23.42 0.75
N ASP A 43 -6.74 -24.37 1.61
CA ASP A 43 -7.16 -24.32 3.02
C ASP A 43 -6.43 -23.21 3.78
N ALA A 44 -5.13 -23.02 3.52
CA ALA A 44 -4.34 -21.97 4.11
C ALA A 44 -4.85 -20.58 3.72
N LEU A 45 -5.18 -20.37 2.44
CA LEU A 45 -5.82 -19.14 1.94
C LEU A 45 -7.17 -18.93 2.62
N ARG A 46 -8.03 -19.95 2.67
CA ARG A 46 -9.34 -19.86 3.34
C ARG A 46 -9.20 -19.42 4.80
N ARG A 47 -8.25 -19.99 5.55
CA ARG A 47 -8.03 -19.66 6.96
C ARG A 47 -7.45 -18.25 7.16
N ILE A 48 -6.60 -17.80 6.23
CA ILE A 48 -6.09 -16.42 6.19
C ILE A 48 -7.26 -15.44 6.04
N LEU A 49 -8.06 -15.61 4.99
CA LEU A 49 -9.15 -14.68 4.67
C LEU A 49 -10.23 -14.69 5.79
N ALA A 50 -10.46 -15.85 6.42
CA ALA A 50 -11.34 -15.95 7.58
C ALA A 50 -10.76 -15.39 8.89
N GLY A 51 -9.51 -14.91 8.91
CA GLY A 51 -8.85 -14.39 10.12
C GLY A 51 -8.52 -15.44 11.17
N THR A 52 -8.66 -16.73 10.85
CA THR A 52 -8.35 -17.86 11.76
C THR A 52 -6.88 -18.28 11.72
N ARG A 53 -6.11 -17.73 10.77
CA ARG A 53 -4.66 -17.84 10.64
C ARG A 53 -4.11 -16.49 10.18
N SER A 54 -3.10 -15.96 10.86
CA SER A 54 -2.39 -14.76 10.38
C SER A 54 -1.65 -15.06 9.07
N ALA A 55 -1.78 -14.18 8.08
CA ALA A 55 -0.94 -14.20 6.90
C ALA A 55 0.49 -13.78 7.25
N THR A 56 1.47 -14.41 6.60
CA THR A 56 2.81 -13.81 6.51
C THR A 56 2.79 -12.61 5.58
N LEU A 57 3.77 -11.71 5.71
CA LEU A 57 3.88 -10.55 4.81
C LEU A 57 3.95 -10.95 3.32
N PRO A 58 4.75 -11.96 2.90
CA PRO A 58 4.75 -12.43 1.51
C PRO A 58 3.39 -12.98 1.05
N GLU A 59 2.68 -13.71 1.90
CA GLU A 59 1.33 -14.20 1.57
C GLU A 59 0.35 -13.05 1.39
N ALA A 60 0.37 -12.04 2.26
CA ALA A 60 -0.49 -10.87 2.14
C ALA A 60 -0.22 -10.10 0.84
N LEU A 61 1.05 -9.86 0.52
CA LEU A 61 1.44 -9.19 -0.72
C LEU A 61 1.03 -10.00 -1.96
N ALA A 62 1.25 -11.32 -1.94
CA ALA A 62 0.86 -12.19 -3.04
C ALA A 62 -0.66 -12.20 -3.24
N ILE A 63 -1.45 -12.24 -2.16
CA ILE A 63 -2.92 -12.19 -2.24
C ILE A 63 -3.38 -10.87 -2.86
N LEU A 64 -2.82 -9.73 -2.45
CA LEU A 64 -3.15 -8.42 -3.00
C LEU A 64 -2.80 -8.33 -4.49
N ASP A 65 -1.62 -8.79 -4.88
CA ASP A 65 -1.16 -8.84 -6.27
C ASP A 65 -2.07 -9.72 -7.14
N ALA A 66 -2.36 -10.94 -6.67
CA ALA A 66 -3.28 -11.85 -7.34
C ALA A 66 -4.70 -11.29 -7.43
N SER A 67 -5.09 -10.41 -6.51
CA SER A 67 -6.39 -9.72 -6.51
C SER A 67 -6.40 -8.48 -7.43
N GLY A 68 -5.26 -8.07 -7.98
CA GLY A 68 -5.14 -6.92 -8.88
C GLY A 68 -4.94 -5.58 -8.19
N HIS A 69 -4.50 -5.59 -6.93
CA HIS A 69 -4.16 -4.37 -6.19
C HIS A 69 -2.65 -4.07 -6.27
N ALA A 70 -2.27 -2.80 -6.07
CA ALA A 70 -0.88 -2.40 -5.82
C ALA A 70 -0.45 -2.89 -4.41
N PRO A 71 0.36 -3.96 -4.27
CA PRO A 71 0.39 -4.74 -3.04
C PRO A 71 0.96 -3.99 -1.83
N ARG A 72 2.06 -3.26 -1.99
CA ARG A 72 2.71 -2.57 -0.87
C ARG A 72 1.92 -1.35 -0.45
N THR A 73 1.42 -0.59 -1.42
CA THR A 73 0.61 0.61 -1.19
C THR A 73 -0.70 0.27 -0.49
N SER A 74 -1.40 -0.76 -0.98
CA SER A 74 -2.67 -1.22 -0.41
C SER A 74 -2.50 -1.67 1.03
N LEU A 75 -1.45 -2.46 1.31
CA LEU A 75 -1.13 -2.88 2.68
C LEU A 75 -0.73 -1.70 3.58
N MET A 76 0.07 -0.76 3.08
CA MET A 76 0.47 0.43 3.83
C MET A 76 -0.75 1.29 4.20
N LEU A 77 -1.65 1.55 3.25
CA LEU A 77 -2.88 2.32 3.49
C LEU A 77 -3.76 1.62 4.52
N ALA A 78 -3.95 0.30 4.42
CA ALA A 78 -4.70 -0.47 5.40
C ALA A 78 -4.09 -0.35 6.81
N LEU A 79 -2.77 -0.53 6.95
CA LEU A 79 -2.06 -0.42 8.23
C LEU A 79 -2.11 1.01 8.82
N ALA A 80 -2.18 2.02 7.97
CA ALA A 80 -2.28 3.42 8.38
C ALA A 80 -3.74 3.86 8.68
N GLY A 81 -4.72 2.96 8.55
CA GLY A 81 -6.14 3.27 8.78
C GLY A 81 -6.83 4.00 7.62
N TYR A 82 -6.25 3.92 6.42
CA TYR A 82 -6.76 4.54 5.19
C TYR A 82 -7.23 3.50 4.16
N SER A 83 -7.74 2.34 4.61
CA SER A 83 -8.24 1.29 3.72
C SER A 83 -9.30 1.80 2.74
N GLN A 84 -10.20 2.68 3.19
CA GLN A 84 -11.23 3.30 2.34
C GLN A 84 -10.62 4.05 1.14
N ARG A 85 -9.44 4.68 1.32
CA ARG A 85 -8.77 5.37 0.20
C ARG A 85 -8.23 4.41 -0.84
N SER A 86 -7.92 3.17 -0.46
CA SER A 86 -7.55 2.14 -1.41
C SER A 86 -8.71 1.83 -2.35
N GLU A 87 -9.94 1.75 -1.82
CA GLU A 87 -11.16 1.54 -2.61
C GLU A 87 -11.44 2.76 -3.51
N ASP A 88 -11.40 3.98 -2.94
CA ASP A 88 -11.66 5.22 -3.68
C ASP A 88 -10.71 5.42 -4.86
N TRP A 89 -9.46 4.97 -4.72
CA TRP A 89 -8.41 5.15 -5.73
C TRP A 89 -8.19 3.93 -6.63
N GLN A 90 -8.93 2.84 -6.42
CA GLN A 90 -8.77 1.57 -7.14
C GLN A 90 -8.91 1.73 -8.66
N ASN A 91 -9.79 2.62 -9.11
CA ASN A 91 -10.04 2.89 -10.53
C ASN A 91 -9.18 4.03 -11.09
N SER A 92 -8.11 4.43 -10.39
CA SER A 92 -7.21 5.50 -10.78
C SER A 92 -5.76 5.03 -10.87
N GLY A 93 -4.91 5.79 -11.56
CA GLY A 93 -3.45 5.54 -11.57
C GLY A 93 -2.74 5.85 -10.25
N VAL A 94 -3.44 6.33 -9.21
CA VAL A 94 -2.81 6.79 -7.96
C VAL A 94 -2.16 5.63 -7.18
N LEU A 95 -2.79 4.45 -7.15
CA LEU A 95 -2.23 3.30 -6.41
C LEU A 95 -0.94 2.78 -7.07
N GLU A 96 -0.91 2.71 -8.39
CA GLU A 96 0.28 2.33 -9.15
C GLU A 96 1.38 3.40 -9.02
N PHE A 97 1.01 4.68 -9.14
CA PHE A 97 1.92 5.80 -8.90
C PHE A 97 2.56 5.71 -7.51
N LEU A 98 1.76 5.50 -6.46
CA LEU A 98 2.26 5.38 -5.09
C LEU A 98 3.14 4.14 -4.89
N GLU A 99 2.84 3.01 -5.55
CA GLU A 99 3.65 1.79 -5.47
C GLU A 99 5.08 2.06 -5.96
N THR A 100 5.21 2.68 -7.13
CA THR A 100 6.51 3.06 -7.69
C THR A 100 7.15 4.21 -6.90
N PHE A 101 6.38 5.22 -6.54
CA PHE A 101 6.90 6.36 -5.79
C PHE A 101 7.49 5.93 -4.45
N ILE A 102 6.80 5.07 -3.70
CA ILE A 102 7.27 4.57 -2.40
C ILE A 102 8.47 3.64 -2.56
N SER A 103 8.55 2.84 -3.64
CA SER A 103 9.70 1.96 -3.87
C SER A 103 10.97 2.75 -4.21
N GLU A 104 10.85 3.85 -4.96
CA GLU A 104 11.98 4.69 -5.37
C GLU A 104 12.39 5.71 -4.30
N LEU A 105 11.45 6.13 -3.45
CA LEU A 105 11.67 7.21 -2.48
C LEU A 105 12.88 7.00 -1.56
N PRO A 106 13.15 5.80 -0.99
CA PRO A 106 14.34 5.59 -0.16
C PRO A 106 15.65 5.91 -0.89
N SER A 107 15.80 5.46 -2.14
CA SER A 107 17.01 5.73 -2.94
C SER A 107 17.10 7.22 -3.31
N ALA A 108 15.97 7.83 -3.67
CA ALA A 108 15.93 9.26 -3.98
C ALA A 108 16.28 10.14 -2.76
N LEU A 109 15.84 9.74 -1.56
CA LEU A 109 16.18 10.41 -0.31
C LEU A 109 17.67 10.28 0.02
N ASP A 110 18.24 9.08 -0.13
CA ASP A 110 19.67 8.85 0.11
C ASP A 110 20.52 9.72 -0.83
N GLN A 111 20.17 9.75 -2.12
CA GLN A 111 20.86 10.59 -3.10
C GLN A 111 20.73 12.09 -2.82
N ALA A 112 19.54 12.56 -2.42
CA ALA A 112 19.28 13.98 -2.23
C ALA A 112 19.81 14.53 -0.88
N LEU A 113 19.83 13.70 0.16
CA LEU A 113 20.17 14.13 1.53
C LEU A 113 21.55 13.65 1.97
N GLY A 114 22.05 12.53 1.43
CA GLY A 114 23.29 11.90 1.85
C GLY A 114 23.36 11.72 3.37
N GLU A 115 24.49 12.10 3.97
CA GLU A 115 24.71 11.98 5.41
C GLU A 115 23.64 12.70 6.27
N ARG A 116 23.00 13.76 5.74
CA ARG A 116 21.96 14.51 6.46
C ARG A 116 20.69 13.70 6.71
N LEU A 117 20.50 12.57 6.02
CA LEU A 117 19.37 11.67 6.27
C LEU A 117 19.36 11.20 7.74
N LEU A 118 20.53 11.04 8.35
CA LEU A 118 20.67 10.62 9.76
C LEU A 118 20.29 11.72 10.75
N ASP A 119 20.21 12.98 10.32
CA ASP A 119 19.84 14.13 11.14
C ASP A 119 18.33 14.42 11.16
N VAL A 120 17.52 13.65 10.41
CA VAL A 120 16.07 13.87 10.30
C VAL A 120 15.38 13.65 11.65
N ARG A 121 14.66 14.68 12.12
CA ARG A 121 13.96 14.66 13.42
C ARG A 121 12.49 14.23 13.23
N PRO A 122 11.95 13.28 14.03
CA PRO A 122 10.56 12.83 13.90
C PRO A 122 9.50 13.95 13.94
N ARG A 123 9.73 14.99 14.75
CA ARG A 123 8.83 16.15 14.86
C ARG A 123 8.65 16.94 13.56
N TRP A 124 9.56 16.79 12.59
CA TRP A 124 9.47 17.47 11.30
C TRP A 124 8.53 16.76 10.33
N ALA A 125 8.20 15.48 10.57
CA ALA A 125 7.47 14.63 9.62
C ALA A 125 6.17 15.26 9.11
N LYS A 126 5.35 15.81 10.01
CA LYS A 126 4.07 16.44 9.62
C LYS A 126 4.29 17.64 8.69
N GLY A 127 5.19 18.55 9.03
CA GLY A 127 5.46 19.74 8.21
C GLY A 127 6.07 19.39 6.86
N THR A 128 7.02 18.44 6.86
CA THR A 128 7.63 17.93 5.63
C THR A 128 6.61 17.27 4.72
N ALA A 129 5.70 16.43 5.25
CA ALA A 129 4.66 15.79 4.43
C ALA A 129 3.77 16.80 3.69
N HIS A 130 3.35 17.88 4.36
CA HIS A 130 2.55 18.93 3.71
C HIS A 130 3.35 19.68 2.65
N ARG A 131 4.64 19.95 2.91
CA ARG A 131 5.51 20.59 1.95
C ARG A 131 5.75 19.72 0.72
N THR A 132 6.02 18.43 0.92
CA THR A 132 6.19 17.46 -0.16
C THR A 132 4.91 17.33 -0.98
N ALA A 133 3.73 17.34 -0.37
CA ALA A 133 2.47 17.34 -1.10
C ALA A 133 2.30 18.58 -2.00
N GLY A 134 2.68 19.76 -1.50
CA GLY A 134 2.69 21.00 -2.32
C GLY A 134 3.66 20.91 -3.51
N LEU A 135 4.90 20.49 -3.25
CA LEU A 135 5.90 20.28 -4.32
C LEU A 135 5.46 19.24 -5.35
N LEU A 136 4.81 18.17 -4.91
CA LEU A 136 4.24 17.16 -5.80
C LEU A 136 3.12 17.75 -6.67
N SER A 137 2.23 18.54 -6.08
CA SER A 137 1.16 19.24 -6.83
C SER A 137 1.74 20.16 -7.91
N ASP A 138 2.75 20.96 -7.56
CA ASP A 138 3.41 21.85 -8.52
C ASP A 138 4.09 21.07 -9.64
N HIS A 139 4.71 19.93 -9.30
CA HIS A 139 5.39 19.07 -10.26
C HIS A 139 4.41 18.36 -11.21
N LEU A 140 3.28 17.84 -10.72
CA LEU A 140 2.26 17.22 -11.57
C LEU A 140 1.68 18.25 -12.55
N ALA A 141 1.37 19.47 -12.10
CA ALA A 141 0.90 20.54 -12.98
C ALA A 141 1.95 20.93 -14.03
N GLN A 142 3.25 20.76 -13.74
CA GLN A 142 4.30 20.93 -14.73
C GLN A 142 4.31 19.79 -15.75
N LEU A 143 4.21 18.53 -15.31
CA LEU A 143 4.20 17.36 -16.19
C LEU A 143 3.00 17.38 -17.14
N GLU A 144 1.81 17.71 -16.64
CA GLU A 144 0.59 17.83 -17.47
C GLU A 144 0.79 18.83 -18.63
N ARG A 145 1.39 20.00 -18.35
CA ARG A 145 1.70 20.99 -19.39
C ARG A 145 2.73 20.48 -20.41
N GLN A 146 3.69 19.67 -19.98
CA GLN A 146 4.70 19.10 -20.88
C GLN A 146 4.10 18.03 -21.78
N ASP A 147 3.19 17.21 -21.25
CA ASP A 147 2.47 16.20 -22.02
C ASP A 147 1.59 16.88 -23.09
N GLU A 148 0.81 17.90 -22.72
CA GLU A 148 -0.01 18.68 -23.67
C GLU A 148 0.81 19.28 -24.81
N GLN A 149 2.02 19.77 -24.52
CA GLN A 149 2.93 20.32 -25.54
C GLN A 149 3.56 19.24 -26.43
N SER A 150 3.81 18.06 -25.88
CA SER A 150 4.40 16.93 -26.61
C SER A 150 3.41 16.29 -27.60
N PHE A 151 2.10 16.33 -27.30
CA PHE A 151 1.04 15.86 -28.20
C PHE A 151 0.60 16.90 -29.25
N ALA A 152 1.11 18.12 -29.19
CA ALA A 152 0.83 19.19 -30.16
C ALA A 152 1.83 19.27 -31.33
N LEU A 153 2.86 18.41 -31.34
CA LEU A 153 3.89 18.27 -32.38
C LEU A 153 3.70 16.98 -33.18
#